data_AF-A0A1A8W0Y1-F1
#
_entry.id   AF-A0A1A8W0Y1-F1
#
_cell.length_a   1.000
_cell.length_b   1.000
_cell.length_c   1.000
_cell.angle_alpha   90.00
_cell.angle_beta   90.00
_cell.angle_gamma   90.00
#
_symmetry.space_group_name_H-M   'P 1'
#
loop_
_entity.id
_entity.type
_entity.pdbx_description
1 polymer ?
#
loop_
_entity_poly.entity_id
_entity_poly.type
_entity_poly.pdbx_seq_one_letter_code
_entity_poly.pdbx_strand_id
1 'polypeptide(L)'
;MYVDLHLKYISAKNAKGLLQKALNSGYSIVAISINYGVNCNKLLNEKWKVVNCFSCNRNNIIKKSEWESSVNYFIREAEYEDTMDKYLSKINCNIEENYILINRANTLSIKNICDDFMLHKKNEVTDAELKQLYSYLHAACENGDSIGIGDMSASKCSSIGGIPLNSVNNGSMVSGTRMEGHPFLLSKNTSTYILRRLNIKYEDAIKMDYHKFLRENAFDLIAIEVSSPEEACSAAHKLDCDIIFFNLRKCFFSLKRSDVQNALEKGIFFEISSLNSISEDMQYYYFSLNVNNLLSIVPLNRLIVSSGSIKESEVIEPLHFLRLFFNFNSLSYKDLIGCITTVPLACIQRASVRKSLNTAVFYK
;
A
#
# COMPACT_ATOMS: atom_id res chain seq x y z
N MET A 1 -0.41 -10.40 -0.27
CA MET A 1 -0.13 -10.53 -1.74
C MET A 1 -0.75 -9.42 -2.59
N TYR A 2 -1.63 -8.57 -2.06
CA TYR A 2 -2.24 -7.50 -2.86
C TYR A 2 -1.33 -6.28 -2.96
N VAL A 3 -1.36 -5.59 -4.10
CA VAL A 3 -0.53 -4.41 -4.37
C VAL A 3 -1.43 -3.23 -4.73
N ASP A 4 -1.31 -2.12 -4.02
CA ASP A 4 -1.95 -0.85 -4.39
C ASP A 4 -0.90 0.14 -4.88
N LEU A 5 -0.83 0.40 -6.18
CA LEU A 5 0.17 1.31 -6.74
C LEU A 5 -0.27 2.78 -6.75
N HIS A 6 -1.43 3.13 -6.21
CA HIS A 6 -1.94 4.48 -6.38
C HIS A 6 -2.70 5.02 -5.16
N LEU A 7 -1.94 5.55 -4.21
CA LEU A 7 -2.50 6.42 -3.17
C LEU A 7 -2.09 7.87 -3.41
N LYS A 8 -3.08 8.75 -3.53
CA LYS A 8 -2.88 10.20 -3.66
C LYS A 8 -2.99 10.82 -2.27
N TYR A 9 -2.15 11.81 -1.96
CA TYR A 9 -2.22 12.50 -0.67
C TYR A 9 -2.08 14.01 -0.82
N ILE A 10 -2.45 14.71 0.24
CA ILE A 10 -2.43 16.18 0.32
C ILE A 10 -1.52 16.67 1.46
N SER A 11 -1.31 15.86 2.49
CA SER A 11 -0.46 16.17 3.65
C SER A 11 0.23 14.93 4.21
N ALA A 12 1.28 15.10 5.01
CA ALA A 12 2.00 14.00 5.64
C ALA A 12 1.12 13.17 6.58
N LYS A 13 0.28 13.83 7.36
CA LYS A 13 -0.68 13.17 8.24
C LYS A 13 -1.68 12.32 7.45
N ASN A 14 -2.21 12.85 6.34
CA ASN A 14 -3.11 12.09 5.47
C ASN A 14 -2.38 10.91 4.79
N ALA A 15 -1.15 11.12 4.31
CA ALA A 15 -0.32 10.04 3.75
C ALA A 15 -0.13 8.90 4.76
N LYS A 16 0.18 9.23 6.02
CA LYS A 16 0.35 8.25 7.10
C LYS A 16 -0.91 7.43 7.36
N GLY A 17 -2.06 8.09 7.47
CA GLY A 17 -3.36 7.43 7.68
C GLY A 17 -3.78 6.55 6.49
N LEU A 18 -3.61 7.05 5.26
CA LEU A 18 -3.86 6.29 4.02
C LEU A 18 -3.00 5.02 3.95
N LEU A 19 -1.70 5.15 4.22
CA LEU A 19 -0.78 4.03 4.24
C LEU A 19 -1.19 3.01 5.29
N GLN A 20 -1.43 3.45 6.53
CA GLN A 20 -1.89 2.55 7.58
C GLN A 20 -3.15 1.79 7.17
N LYS A 21 -4.16 2.51 6.65
CA LYS A 21 -5.42 1.91 6.23
C LYS A 21 -5.20 0.88 5.13
N ALA A 22 -4.42 1.19 4.10
CA ALA A 22 -4.12 0.25 3.01
C ALA A 22 -3.40 -1.00 3.52
N LEU A 23 -2.39 -0.83 4.38
CA LEU A 23 -1.63 -1.93 4.94
C LEU A 23 -2.49 -2.85 5.81
N ASN A 24 -3.34 -2.28 6.66
CA ASN A 24 -4.29 -3.02 7.49
C ASN A 24 -5.38 -3.72 6.64
N SER A 25 -5.82 -3.09 5.54
CA SER A 25 -6.87 -3.64 4.67
C SER A 25 -6.43 -4.81 3.80
N GLY A 26 -5.14 -5.01 3.52
CA GLY A 26 -4.78 -6.07 2.56
C GLY A 26 -3.46 -5.93 1.87
N TYR A 27 -3.03 -4.69 1.66
CA TYR A 27 -2.02 -4.39 0.68
C TYR A 27 -0.62 -4.60 1.26
N SER A 28 0.18 -5.37 0.56
CA SER A 28 1.57 -5.68 0.91
C SER A 28 2.55 -4.71 0.24
N ILE A 29 2.19 -4.14 -0.91
CA ILE A 29 2.98 -3.10 -1.58
C ILE A 29 2.07 -1.94 -1.83
N VAL A 30 2.48 -0.75 -1.39
CA VAL A 30 1.71 0.47 -1.53
C VAL A 30 2.57 1.55 -2.18
N ALA A 31 2.14 2.15 -3.28
CA ALA A 31 2.85 3.27 -3.89
C ALA A 31 2.15 4.60 -3.64
N ILE A 32 2.89 5.52 -3.00
CA ILE A 32 2.46 6.86 -2.71
C ILE A 32 2.72 7.72 -3.94
N SER A 33 1.65 8.20 -4.55
CA SER A 33 1.68 9.08 -5.71
C SER A 33 1.91 10.52 -5.29
N ILE A 34 2.94 11.13 -5.88
CA ILE A 34 3.23 12.56 -5.80
C ILE A 34 2.84 13.17 -7.14
N ASN A 35 1.87 14.09 -7.13
CA ASN A 35 1.52 14.82 -8.35
C ASN A 35 2.55 15.91 -8.59
N TYR A 36 3.07 15.96 -9.82
CA TYR A 36 3.95 17.04 -10.25
C TYR A 36 3.25 18.41 -10.13
N GLY A 37 4.01 19.43 -9.71
CA GLY A 37 3.51 20.79 -9.52
C GLY A 37 2.93 21.10 -8.13
N VAL A 38 2.68 20.09 -7.29
CA VAL A 38 2.33 20.30 -5.88
C VAL A 38 3.62 20.38 -5.06
N ASN A 39 3.76 21.42 -4.24
CA ASN A 39 4.97 21.75 -3.47
C ASN A 39 5.20 20.76 -2.30
N CYS A 40 5.44 19.48 -2.61
CA CYS A 40 5.54 18.38 -1.64
C CYS A 40 6.99 18.07 -1.21
N ASN A 41 7.84 19.09 -1.12
CA ASN A 41 9.28 18.94 -0.83
C ASN A 41 9.58 18.23 0.49
N LYS A 42 8.69 18.29 1.49
CA LYS A 42 8.87 17.58 2.76
C LYS A 42 8.69 16.06 2.63
N LEU A 43 7.65 15.60 1.92
CA LEU A 43 7.38 14.15 1.79
C LEU A 43 8.34 13.44 0.84
N LEU A 44 8.95 14.18 -0.09
CA LEU A 44 9.90 13.65 -1.07
C LEU A 44 11.14 13.04 -0.41
N ASN A 45 11.46 13.36 0.84
CA ASN A 45 12.66 12.86 1.50
C ASN A 45 12.37 11.90 2.66
N GLU A 46 11.10 11.68 2.98
CA GLU A 46 10.68 10.88 4.14
C GLU A 46 10.58 9.41 3.77
N LYS A 47 11.33 8.57 4.52
CA LYS A 47 11.20 7.11 4.44
C LYS A 47 10.21 6.63 5.48
N TRP A 48 9.17 5.96 5.01
CA TRP A 48 8.16 5.34 5.85
C TRP A 48 8.65 3.99 6.38
N LYS A 49 8.54 3.79 7.68
CA LYS A 49 9.00 2.59 8.39
C LYS A 49 7.82 1.85 8.98
N VAL A 50 7.55 0.65 8.47
CA VAL A 50 6.41 -0.15 8.94
C VAL A 50 6.85 -1.03 10.10
N VAL A 51 6.10 -1.00 11.19
CA VAL A 51 6.32 -1.83 12.38
C VAL A 51 5.04 -2.58 12.70
N ASN A 52 5.15 -3.89 12.82
CA ASN A 52 4.05 -4.71 13.28
C ASN A 52 3.93 -4.57 14.80
N CYS A 53 2.76 -4.17 15.28
CA CYS A 53 2.46 -3.95 16.68
C CYS A 53 1.31 -4.86 17.10
N PHE A 54 1.61 -5.83 17.98
CA PHE A 54 0.64 -6.77 18.50
C PHE A 54 0.40 -6.50 19.98
N SER A 55 -0.84 -6.54 20.44
CA SER A 55 -1.12 -6.46 21.88
C SER A 55 -0.88 -7.81 22.55
N CYS A 56 -0.08 -7.81 23.62
CA CYS A 56 0.28 -9.00 24.39
C CYS A 56 -0.82 -9.45 25.36
N ASN A 57 -1.88 -8.67 25.52
CA ASN A 57 -2.90 -8.90 26.53
C ASN A 57 -4.20 -9.47 25.93
N ARG A 58 -4.08 -10.53 25.12
CA ARG A 58 -5.24 -11.31 24.64
C ARG A 58 -6.13 -11.78 25.80
N ASN A 59 -5.53 -12.08 26.96
CA ASN A 59 -6.23 -12.65 28.11
C ASN A 59 -7.12 -11.65 28.88
N ASN A 60 -6.83 -10.35 28.92
CA ASN A 60 -7.69 -9.38 29.61
C ASN A 60 -8.94 -8.99 28.80
N ILE A 61 -8.91 -9.15 27.48
CA ILE A 61 -10.08 -8.93 26.62
C ILE A 61 -11.02 -10.13 26.70
N ILE A 62 -10.46 -11.34 26.77
CA ILE A 62 -11.22 -12.58 27.01
C ILE A 62 -11.92 -12.54 28.38
N LYS A 63 -11.25 -12.03 29.44
CA LYS A 63 -11.80 -11.98 30.81
C LYS A 63 -12.97 -11.01 31.02
N LYS A 64 -13.19 -10.01 30.14
CA LYS A 64 -14.38 -9.14 30.23
C LYS A 64 -15.64 -9.73 29.59
N SER A 65 -15.54 -10.91 28.98
CA SER A 65 -16.62 -11.54 28.21
C SER A 65 -17.21 -12.81 28.83
N GLU A 66 -16.92 -13.08 30.10
CA GLU A 66 -17.58 -14.15 30.88
C GLU A 66 -19.09 -13.89 31.12
N TRP A 67 -19.66 -12.82 30.54
CA TRP A 67 -21.10 -12.52 30.60
C TRP A 67 -21.89 -12.77 29.31
N GLU A 68 -21.28 -13.17 28.20
CA GLU A 68 -22.05 -13.45 26.97
C GLU A 68 -21.60 -14.76 26.30
N SER A 69 -22.19 -15.86 26.77
CA SER A 69 -21.99 -17.23 26.27
C SER A 69 -22.52 -17.48 24.86
N SER A 70 -22.71 -16.44 24.03
CA SER A 70 -23.39 -16.54 22.72
C SER A 70 -22.64 -15.90 21.54
N VAL A 71 -21.57 -15.12 21.76
CA VAL A 71 -20.87 -14.45 20.66
C VAL A 71 -19.81 -15.38 20.06
N ASN A 72 -19.98 -15.69 18.77
CA ASN A 72 -19.10 -16.56 17.98
C ASN A 72 -17.63 -16.07 18.05
N TYR A 73 -16.68 -16.99 18.25
CA TYR A 73 -15.24 -16.72 18.32
C TYR A 73 -14.73 -15.84 17.17
N PHE A 74 -15.22 -16.09 15.94
CA PHE A 74 -14.84 -15.30 14.76
C PHE A 74 -15.28 -13.84 14.84
N ILE A 75 -16.45 -13.57 15.43
CA ILE A 75 -16.96 -12.21 15.62
C ILE A 75 -16.10 -11.48 16.65
N ARG A 76 -15.72 -12.17 17.74
CA ARG A 76 -14.85 -11.60 18.78
C ARG A 76 -13.45 -11.27 18.26
N GLU A 77 -12.86 -12.12 17.43
CA GLU A 77 -11.52 -11.84 16.85
C GLU A 77 -11.59 -10.64 15.89
N ALA A 78 -12.64 -10.55 15.06
CA ALA A 78 -12.84 -9.39 14.18
C ALA A 78 -13.05 -8.09 14.96
N GLU A 79 -13.87 -8.10 16.01
CA GLU A 79 -14.07 -6.94 16.89
C GLU A 79 -12.79 -6.51 17.61
N TYR A 80 -11.93 -7.48 17.97
CA TYR A 80 -10.63 -7.22 18.56
C TYR A 80 -9.67 -6.57 17.57
N GLU A 81 -9.57 -7.11 16.35
CA GLU A 81 -8.75 -6.53 15.27
C GLU A 81 -9.18 -5.10 14.96
N ASP A 82 -10.49 -4.85 14.82
CA ASP A 82 -11.05 -3.51 14.59
C ASP A 82 -10.75 -2.53 15.73
N THR A 83 -10.81 -2.99 16.98
CA THR A 83 -10.52 -2.15 18.15
C THR A 83 -9.04 -1.81 18.21
N MET A 84 -8.16 -2.78 17.95
CA MET A 84 -6.73 -2.59 17.88
C MET A 84 -6.33 -1.65 16.75
N ASP A 85 -6.94 -1.77 15.57
CA ASP A 85 -6.69 -0.91 14.43
C ASP A 85 -7.08 0.54 14.69
N LYS A 86 -8.25 0.77 15.31
CA LYS A 86 -8.67 2.10 15.76
C LYS A 86 -7.69 2.70 16.74
N TYR A 87 -7.19 1.91 17.69
CA TYR A 87 -6.22 2.36 18.69
C TYR A 87 -4.87 2.72 18.05
N LEU A 88 -4.32 1.84 17.21
CA LEU A 88 -3.08 2.11 16.48
C LEU A 88 -3.21 3.32 15.55
N SER A 89 -4.38 3.55 14.96
CA SER A 89 -4.65 4.74 14.15
C SER A 89 -4.50 6.04 14.93
N LYS A 90 -5.01 6.10 16.17
CA LYS A 90 -4.82 7.27 17.04
C LYS A 90 -3.35 7.48 17.38
N ILE A 91 -2.64 6.41 17.75
CA ILE A 91 -1.21 6.49 18.07
C ILE A 91 -0.40 6.95 16.84
N ASN A 92 -0.64 6.36 15.68
CA ASN A 92 0.08 6.72 14.44
C ASN A 92 -0.06 8.21 14.13
N CYS A 93 -1.23 8.79 14.36
CA CYS A 93 -1.45 10.23 14.17
C CYS A 93 -0.67 11.12 15.16
N ASN A 94 -0.26 10.57 16.31
CA ASN A 94 0.43 11.30 17.38
C ASN A 94 1.96 11.13 17.35
N ILE A 95 2.47 10.09 16.68
CA ILE A 95 3.90 9.91 16.46
C ILE A 95 4.33 10.85 15.31
N GLU A 96 5.22 11.80 15.59
CA GLU A 96 5.72 12.75 14.59
C GLU A 96 6.64 12.07 13.56
N GLU A 97 7.34 11.01 13.96
CA GLU A 97 8.20 10.25 13.08
C GLU A 97 7.42 9.40 12.05
N ASN A 98 8.11 9.02 10.98
CA ASN A 98 7.56 8.28 9.83
C ASN A 98 7.32 6.79 10.11
N TYR A 99 7.03 6.40 11.36
CA TYR A 99 6.64 5.04 11.72
C TYR A 99 5.17 4.79 11.39
N ILE A 100 4.88 3.63 10.80
CA ILE A 100 3.52 3.18 10.54
C ILE A 100 3.31 1.90 11.32
N LEU A 101 2.52 1.99 12.38
CA LEU A 101 2.13 0.86 13.21
C LEU A 101 0.95 0.14 12.58
N ILE A 102 1.09 -1.16 12.38
CA ILE A 102 0.03 -2.01 11.86
C ILE A 102 -0.18 -3.23 12.74
N ASN A 103 -1.42 -3.68 12.88
CA ASN A 103 -1.77 -4.89 13.61
C ASN A 103 -2.04 -6.03 12.61
N ARG A 104 -0.97 -6.55 12.00
CA ARG A 104 -1.09 -7.67 11.07
C ARG A 104 -0.10 -8.76 11.36
N ALA A 105 -0.63 -9.95 11.62
CA ALA A 105 0.16 -11.17 11.50
C ALA A 105 0.57 -11.29 10.03
N ASN A 106 1.86 -11.51 9.75
CA ASN A 106 2.41 -11.57 8.40
C ASN A 106 1.64 -12.59 7.53
N THR A 107 0.60 -12.16 6.83
CA THR A 107 -0.17 -13.02 5.92
C THR A 107 0.49 -12.94 4.55
N LEU A 108 1.23 -14.00 4.22
CA LEU A 108 1.89 -14.24 2.93
C LEU A 108 2.96 -13.19 2.57
N SER A 109 4.18 -13.44 3.06
CA SER A 109 5.33 -12.58 2.82
C SER A 109 5.75 -12.55 1.35
N ILE A 110 5.78 -11.37 0.73
CA ILE A 110 6.39 -11.13 -0.60
C ILE A 110 7.93 -11.09 -0.52
N LYS A 111 8.51 -11.53 0.62
CA LYS A 111 9.93 -11.38 0.98
C LYS A 111 10.85 -11.74 -0.19
N ASN A 112 10.59 -12.83 -0.89
CA ASN A 112 11.49 -13.31 -1.93
C ASN A 112 11.38 -12.60 -3.29
N ILE A 113 10.29 -11.90 -3.61
CA ILE A 113 10.14 -11.26 -4.93
C ILE A 113 10.65 -9.82 -4.86
N CYS A 114 10.29 -9.06 -3.84
CA CYS A 114 10.70 -7.66 -3.77
C CYS A 114 12.17 -7.48 -3.36
N ASP A 115 12.72 -8.37 -2.53
CA ASP A 115 14.12 -8.24 -2.08
C ASP A 115 15.14 -8.34 -3.23
N ASP A 116 14.84 -9.12 -4.28
CA ASP A 116 15.73 -9.31 -5.44
C ASP A 116 15.69 -8.13 -6.44
N PHE A 117 14.55 -7.43 -6.53
CA PHE A 117 14.34 -6.37 -7.53
C PHE A 117 14.30 -4.96 -6.95
N MET A 118 13.93 -4.78 -5.68
CA MET A 118 13.90 -3.48 -5.00
C MET A 118 15.29 -3.14 -4.47
N LEU A 119 16.21 -2.90 -5.39
CA LEU A 119 17.51 -2.29 -5.12
C LEU A 119 17.30 -0.87 -4.62
N HIS A 120 17.07 -0.69 -3.32
CA HIS A 120 17.69 0.34 -2.48
C HIS A 120 17.03 0.42 -1.11
N LYS A 121 17.87 0.35 -0.07
CA LYS A 121 17.61 0.79 1.31
C LYS A 121 16.29 0.22 1.85
N LYS A 122 16.36 -1.03 2.33
CA LYS A 122 15.30 -1.62 3.13
C LYS A 122 14.78 -0.58 4.13
N ASN A 123 13.47 -0.42 4.22
CA ASN A 123 12.80 0.37 5.27
C ASN A 123 12.94 -0.35 6.63
N GLU A 124 14.09 -0.98 6.87
CA GLU A 124 14.41 -1.76 8.05
C GLU A 124 14.51 -0.83 9.24
N VAL A 125 13.70 -1.15 10.24
CA VAL A 125 13.74 -0.48 11.53
C VAL A 125 14.92 -1.04 12.31
N THR A 126 15.81 -0.16 12.78
CA THR A 126 16.95 -0.58 13.61
C THR A 126 16.48 -0.95 15.01
N ASP A 127 17.28 -1.70 15.77
CA ASP A 127 16.90 -2.08 17.14
C ASP A 127 16.86 -0.86 18.08
N ALA A 128 17.67 0.17 17.82
CA ALA A 128 17.62 1.44 18.53
C ALA A 128 16.29 2.18 18.28
N GLU A 129 15.84 2.19 17.03
CA GLU A 129 14.57 2.79 16.62
C GLU A 129 13.37 2.05 17.21
N LEU A 130 13.42 0.72 17.30
CA LEU A 130 12.40 -0.07 18.00
C LEU A 130 12.33 0.29 19.49
N LYS A 131 13.48 0.45 20.16
CA LYS A 131 13.52 0.87 21.57
C LYS A 131 12.96 2.29 21.77
N GLN A 132 13.28 3.21 20.87
CA GLN A 132 12.69 4.56 20.89
C GLN A 132 11.17 4.49 20.71
N LEU A 133 10.69 3.69 19.76
CA LEU A 133 9.26 3.51 19.52
C LEU A 133 8.54 2.93 20.75
N TYR A 134 9.18 2.02 21.49
CA TYR A 134 8.66 1.51 22.76
C TYR A 134 8.43 2.62 23.78
N SER A 135 9.35 3.59 23.90
CA SER A 135 9.20 4.72 24.83
C SER A 135 8.02 5.63 24.45
N TYR A 136 7.79 5.87 23.15
CA TYR A 136 6.62 6.62 22.69
C TYR A 136 5.30 5.91 22.99
N LEU A 137 5.26 4.60 22.78
CA LEU A 137 4.08 3.80 23.12
C LEU A 137 3.79 3.81 24.62
N HIS A 138 4.82 3.81 25.47
CA HIS A 138 4.65 3.95 26.92
C HIS A 138 3.97 5.27 27.28
N ALA A 139 4.53 6.38 26.80
CA ALA A 139 4.02 7.71 27.09
C ALA A 139 2.58 7.89 26.58
N ALA A 140 2.25 7.31 25.42
CA ALA A 140 0.89 7.31 24.88
C ALA A 140 -0.08 6.50 25.74
N CYS A 141 0.36 5.40 26.37
CA CYS A 141 -0.47 4.62 27.31
C CYS A 141 -0.68 5.34 28.65
N GLU A 142 0.32 6.07 29.15
CA GLU A 142 0.23 6.80 30.44
C GLU A 142 -0.68 8.04 30.37
N ASN A 143 -0.78 8.68 29.19
CA ASN A 143 -1.58 9.89 29.01
C ASN A 143 -3.10 9.67 28.87
N GLY A 144 -3.60 8.46 29.12
CA GLY A 144 -5.03 8.24 29.42
C GLY A 144 -6.00 8.26 28.23
N ASP A 145 -5.54 8.11 26.98
CA ASP A 145 -6.43 7.85 25.83
C ASP A 145 -6.95 6.40 25.86
N SER A 146 -7.71 6.06 26.91
CA SER A 146 -8.35 4.76 27.11
C SER A 146 -9.53 4.60 26.16
N ILE A 147 -9.27 4.22 24.90
CA ILE A 147 -10.32 3.74 24.00
C ILE A 147 -10.70 2.32 24.40
N GLY A 148 -11.41 2.12 25.51
CA GLY A 148 -12.05 0.82 25.83
C GLY A 148 -11.13 -0.41 25.99
N ILE A 149 -9.82 -0.30 25.70
CA ILE A 149 -8.77 -1.25 26.05
C ILE A 149 -8.53 -1.00 27.53
N GLY A 150 -9.39 -1.60 28.36
CA GLY A 150 -9.46 -1.30 29.79
C GLY A 150 -8.08 -1.30 30.45
N ASP A 151 -7.87 -0.32 31.35
CA ASP A 151 -6.72 -0.12 32.22
C ASP A 151 -5.56 -1.09 31.97
N MET A 152 -4.74 -0.77 30.98
CA MET A 152 -3.40 -1.33 30.84
C MET A 152 -2.48 -0.71 31.90
N SER A 153 -2.86 -0.82 33.18
CA SER A 153 -1.91 -0.60 34.26
C SER A 153 -0.90 -1.74 34.23
N ALA A 154 0.37 -1.40 34.05
CA ALA A 154 1.50 -2.35 34.05
C ALA A 154 1.69 -3.07 35.40
N SER A 155 0.79 -2.90 36.37
CA SER A 155 1.03 -3.23 37.78
C SER A 155 0.73 -4.69 38.18
N LYS A 156 0.33 -5.58 37.26
CA LYS A 156 0.24 -7.03 37.55
C LYS A 156 0.74 -7.91 36.39
N CYS A 157 1.97 -7.70 35.96
CA CYS A 157 2.78 -8.79 35.40
C CYS A 157 3.65 -9.36 36.53
N SER A 158 3.01 -10.01 37.50
CA SER A 158 3.74 -10.84 38.46
C SER A 158 4.43 -11.96 37.69
N SER A 159 5.74 -12.07 37.87
CA SER A 159 6.59 -13.18 37.50
C SER A 159 5.87 -14.53 37.63
N ILE A 160 5.36 -15.04 36.51
CA ILE A 160 5.01 -16.46 36.40
C ILE A 160 6.22 -17.10 35.74
N GLY A 161 6.95 -17.86 36.55
CA GLY A 161 8.13 -18.59 36.14
C GLY A 161 7.90 -19.48 34.92
N GLY A 162 9.01 -19.84 34.28
CA GLY A 162 9.12 -20.54 33.02
C GLY A 162 7.93 -21.44 32.67
N ILE A 163 7.10 -20.94 31.75
CA ILE A 163 6.29 -21.81 30.90
C ILE A 163 7.06 -21.87 29.58
N PRO A 164 7.59 -23.05 29.19
CA PRO A 164 8.21 -23.18 27.88
C PRO A 164 7.15 -22.88 26.82
N LEU A 165 7.51 -22.08 25.81
CA LEU A 165 6.73 -21.95 24.59
C LEU A 165 6.54 -23.37 24.04
N ASN A 166 5.39 -23.99 24.30
CA ASN A 166 4.95 -25.09 23.48
C ASN A 166 4.65 -24.51 22.11
N SER A 167 5.48 -24.92 21.16
CA SER A 167 5.32 -24.70 19.73
C SER A 167 3.91 -25.11 19.31
N VAL A 168 3.04 -24.13 19.12
CA VAL A 168 1.96 -24.29 18.15
C VAL A 168 2.65 -24.23 16.79
N ASN A 169 3.05 -25.41 16.33
CA ASN A 169 3.49 -25.66 14.97
C ASN A 169 2.40 -25.20 14.01
N ASN A 170 2.59 -24.02 13.43
CA ASN A 170 2.14 -23.68 12.09
C ASN A 170 2.95 -22.47 11.59
N GLY A 171 4.10 -22.79 10.97
CA GLY A 171 4.71 -21.99 9.91
C GLY A 171 5.22 -20.57 10.22
N SER A 172 6.55 -20.46 10.34
CA SER A 172 7.39 -19.26 10.17
C SER A 172 7.56 -18.33 11.39
N MET A 173 8.80 -18.30 11.86
CA MET A 173 9.28 -17.60 13.05
C MET A 173 9.18 -16.07 12.93
N VAL A 174 8.58 -15.43 13.94
CA VAL A 174 8.67 -13.99 14.17
C VAL A 174 9.66 -13.74 15.30
N SER A 175 10.84 -13.21 14.98
CA SER A 175 11.78 -12.67 15.98
C SER A 175 11.28 -11.30 16.45
N GLY A 176 10.25 -11.27 17.30
CA GLY A 176 9.77 -10.05 17.95
C GLY A 176 10.67 -9.69 19.14
N THR A 177 10.95 -8.41 19.34
CA THR A 177 11.66 -7.95 20.54
C THR A 177 10.61 -7.57 21.56
N ARG A 178 10.62 -8.20 22.75
CA ARG A 178 9.73 -7.83 23.86
C ARG A 178 10.54 -7.06 24.88
N MET A 179 10.07 -5.88 25.27
CA MET A 179 10.57 -5.17 26.45
C MET A 179 9.72 -5.60 27.66
N GLU A 180 10.36 -5.97 28.78
CA GLU A 180 9.65 -6.34 30.00
C GLU A 180 8.76 -5.17 30.48
N GLY A 181 7.51 -5.46 30.88
CA GLY A 181 6.55 -4.46 31.35
C GLY A 181 5.66 -3.80 30.28
N HIS A 182 5.91 -4.00 28.97
CA HIS A 182 5.11 -3.38 27.92
C HIS A 182 3.91 -4.23 27.45
N PRO A 183 2.76 -3.59 27.13
CA PRO A 183 1.58 -4.28 26.63
C PRO A 183 1.67 -4.67 25.15
N PHE A 184 2.73 -4.27 24.43
CA PHE A 184 2.90 -4.51 23.00
C PHE A 184 4.13 -5.36 22.67
N LEU A 185 3.95 -6.27 21.72
CA LEU A 185 5.01 -6.98 21.01
C LEU A 185 5.25 -6.26 19.68
N LEU A 186 6.43 -5.66 19.54
CA LEU A 186 6.85 -5.05 18.29
C LEU A 186 7.69 -6.03 17.49
N SER A 187 7.44 -6.10 16.19
CA SER A 187 8.29 -6.83 15.26
C SER A 187 8.56 -6.01 14.00
N LYS A 188 9.77 -6.19 13.46
CA LYS A 188 10.16 -5.57 12.19
C LYS A 188 9.26 -6.11 11.09
N ASN A 189 8.65 -5.22 10.31
CA ASN A 189 7.91 -5.65 9.14
C ASN A 189 8.90 -5.84 7.98
N THR A 190 8.98 -7.06 7.43
CA THR A 190 9.85 -7.41 6.30
C THR A 190 9.07 -7.81 5.05
N SER A 191 7.74 -7.69 5.06
CA SER A 191 6.87 -8.16 3.97
C SER A 191 6.08 -7.05 3.32
N THR A 192 6.22 -5.83 3.81
CA THR A 192 5.49 -4.66 3.35
C THR A 192 6.43 -3.63 2.74
N TYR A 193 6.07 -3.12 1.57
CA TYR A 193 6.86 -2.14 0.83
C TYR A 193 6.06 -0.88 0.55
N ILE A 194 6.69 0.27 0.78
CA ILE A 194 6.12 1.58 0.46
C ILE A 194 6.99 2.19 -0.62
N LEU A 195 6.40 2.40 -1.79
CA LEU A 195 7.06 2.91 -2.98
C LEU A 195 6.74 4.38 -3.18
N ARG A 196 7.68 5.11 -3.75
CA ARG A 196 7.47 6.48 -4.22
C ARG A 196 7.12 6.48 -5.69
N ARG A 197 5.94 6.98 -6.01
CA ARG A 197 5.45 7.11 -7.37
C ARG A 197 5.32 8.57 -7.76
N LEU A 198 5.79 8.94 -8.94
CA LEU A 198 5.60 10.26 -9.52
C LEU A 198 4.51 10.21 -10.59
N ASN A 199 3.49 11.05 -10.46
CA ASN A 199 2.44 11.23 -11.46
C ASN A 199 2.62 12.58 -12.15
N ILE A 200 2.73 12.56 -13.47
CA ILE A 200 2.92 13.75 -14.29
C ILE A 200 1.87 13.75 -15.39
N LYS A 201 1.21 14.89 -15.63
CA LYS A 201 0.36 15.03 -16.82
C LYS A 201 1.22 15.12 -18.07
N TYR A 202 0.80 14.47 -19.14
CA TYR A 202 1.53 14.49 -20.41
C TYR A 202 1.89 15.93 -20.87
N GLU A 203 0.93 16.85 -20.77
CA GLU A 203 1.12 18.28 -21.12
C GLU A 203 2.24 18.96 -20.34
N ASP A 204 2.48 18.55 -19.09
CA ASP A 204 3.55 19.08 -18.25
C ASP A 204 4.87 18.36 -18.55
N ALA A 205 4.82 17.05 -18.81
CA ALA A 205 5.99 16.21 -19.13
C ALA A 205 6.73 16.71 -20.37
N ILE A 206 6.00 17.20 -21.38
CA ILE A 206 6.60 17.74 -22.60
C ILE A 206 7.20 19.14 -22.43
N LYS A 207 6.80 19.89 -21.39
CA LYS A 207 7.27 21.26 -21.13
C LYS A 207 8.48 21.29 -20.18
N MET A 208 8.72 20.20 -19.45
CA MET A 208 9.79 20.09 -18.45
C MET A 208 11.03 19.38 -19.01
N ASP A 209 12.18 19.54 -18.33
CA ASP A 209 13.35 18.68 -18.52
C ASP A 209 13.13 17.31 -17.85
N TYR A 210 12.28 16.50 -18.47
CA TYR A 210 11.88 15.17 -17.97
C TYR A 210 13.10 14.26 -17.74
N HIS A 211 14.11 14.35 -18.61
CA HIS A 211 15.31 13.52 -18.53
C HIS A 211 16.15 13.83 -17.28
N LYS A 212 16.08 15.05 -16.74
CA LYS A 212 16.72 15.37 -15.46
C LYS A 212 16.14 14.56 -14.31
N PHE A 213 14.82 14.41 -14.25
CA PHE A 213 14.16 13.61 -13.21
C PHE A 213 14.53 12.13 -13.28
N LEU A 214 14.68 11.59 -14.49
CA LEU A 214 15.17 10.23 -14.69
C LEU A 214 16.58 10.05 -14.13
N ARG A 215 17.49 11.01 -14.38
CA ARG A 215 18.87 10.95 -13.87
C ARG A 215 18.95 11.05 -12.36
N GLU A 216 18.09 11.85 -11.74
CA GLU A 216 18.05 12.01 -10.28
C GLU A 216 17.56 10.76 -9.54
N ASN A 217 16.86 9.85 -10.24
CA ASN A 217 16.42 8.54 -9.71
C ASN A 217 15.67 8.62 -8.36
N ALA A 218 15.01 9.75 -8.12
CA ALA A 218 14.36 10.04 -6.85
C ALA A 218 13.09 9.18 -6.62
N PHE A 219 12.47 8.66 -7.68
CA PHE A 219 11.20 7.93 -7.59
C PHE A 219 11.34 6.47 -8.01
N ASP A 220 10.59 5.61 -7.34
CA ASP A 220 10.55 4.18 -7.64
C ASP A 220 9.74 3.91 -8.89
N LEU A 221 8.59 4.59 -9.05
CA LEU A 221 7.70 4.47 -10.20
C LEU A 221 7.47 5.84 -10.85
N ILE A 222 7.37 5.88 -12.18
CA ILE A 222 6.97 7.06 -12.93
C ILE A 222 5.76 6.72 -13.78
N ALA A 223 4.68 7.48 -13.59
CA ALA A 223 3.43 7.33 -14.30
C ALA A 223 3.05 8.62 -15.03
N ILE A 224 2.59 8.49 -16.27
CA ILE A 224 2.11 9.59 -17.10
C ILE A 224 0.59 9.55 -17.19
N GLU A 225 -0.07 10.63 -16.76
CA GLU A 225 -1.51 10.85 -16.96
C GLU A 225 -1.74 11.38 -18.38
N VAL A 226 -2.58 10.68 -19.14
CA VAL A 226 -2.98 11.07 -20.50
C VAL A 226 -4.48 11.32 -20.56
N SER A 227 -4.89 12.27 -21.39
CA SER A 227 -6.29 12.61 -21.66
C SER A 227 -6.80 12.03 -22.97
N SER A 228 -5.91 11.60 -23.88
CA SER A 228 -6.29 11.04 -25.19
C SER A 228 -5.39 9.87 -25.64
N PRO A 229 -5.85 9.03 -26.59
CA PRO A 229 -5.04 7.94 -27.15
C PRO A 229 -3.77 8.43 -27.87
N GLU A 230 -3.82 9.59 -28.51
CA GLU A 230 -2.67 10.18 -29.21
C GLU A 230 -1.57 10.60 -28.23
N GLU A 231 -1.95 11.09 -27.05
CA GLU A 231 -1.02 11.38 -25.96
C GLU A 231 -0.39 10.09 -25.43
N ALA A 232 -1.14 8.98 -25.31
CA ALA A 232 -0.60 7.70 -24.90
C ALA A 232 0.48 7.19 -25.88
N CYS A 233 0.20 7.24 -27.18
CA CYS A 233 1.15 6.85 -28.22
C CYS A 233 2.40 7.77 -28.22
N SER A 234 2.21 9.07 -28.00
CA SER A 234 3.30 10.04 -27.93
C SER A 234 4.15 9.88 -26.68
N ALA A 235 3.52 9.64 -25.53
CA ALA A 235 4.19 9.35 -24.27
C ALA A 235 5.05 8.09 -24.40
N ALA A 236 4.49 7.01 -24.97
CA ALA A 236 5.25 5.78 -25.23
C ALA A 236 6.44 6.01 -26.16
N HIS A 237 6.34 6.92 -27.14
CA HIS A 237 7.47 7.25 -28.03
C HIS A 237 8.55 8.07 -27.34
N LYS A 238 8.18 9.13 -26.62
CA LYS A 238 9.09 10.21 -26.20
C LYS A 238 9.52 10.11 -24.73
N LEU A 239 8.73 9.47 -23.88
CA LEU A 239 8.91 9.46 -22.43
C LEU A 239 9.21 8.04 -21.93
N ASP A 240 10.32 7.89 -21.21
CA ASP A 240 10.68 6.62 -20.55
C ASP A 240 9.97 6.50 -19.21
N CYS A 241 8.71 6.04 -19.25
CA CYS A 241 7.86 5.85 -18.07
C CYS A 241 7.56 4.36 -17.83
N ASP A 242 7.08 4.07 -16.62
CA ASP A 242 6.71 2.71 -16.20
C ASP A 242 5.23 2.43 -16.45
N ILE A 243 4.38 3.45 -16.22
CA ILE A 243 2.93 3.36 -16.27
C ILE A 243 2.35 4.50 -17.12
N ILE A 244 1.39 4.18 -17.99
CA ILE A 244 0.50 5.17 -18.62
C ILE A 244 -0.90 4.95 -18.05
N PHE A 245 -1.52 6.01 -17.55
CA PHE A 245 -2.90 5.94 -17.04
C PHE A 245 -3.76 7.04 -17.64
N PHE A 246 -4.98 6.68 -18.01
CA PHE A 246 -5.91 7.61 -18.62
C PHE A 246 -6.67 8.37 -17.54
N ASN A 247 -6.98 9.63 -17.80
CA ASN A 247 -7.96 10.35 -17.02
C ASN A 247 -9.37 9.83 -17.32
N LEU A 248 -9.82 8.85 -16.53
CA LEU A 248 -11.08 8.16 -16.78
C LEU A 248 -12.33 9.03 -16.55
N ARG A 249 -12.20 10.25 -16.03
CA ARG A 249 -13.31 11.21 -15.86
C ARG A 249 -13.68 11.90 -17.16
N LYS A 250 -12.77 11.96 -18.12
CA LYS A 250 -13.02 12.51 -19.45
C LYS A 250 -13.28 11.36 -20.41
N CYS A 251 -14.28 11.51 -21.26
CA CYS A 251 -14.44 10.60 -22.38
C CYS A 251 -13.23 10.74 -23.32
N PHE A 252 -12.62 9.62 -23.70
CA PHE A 252 -11.64 9.60 -24.78
C PHE A 252 -12.21 8.82 -25.98
N PHE A 253 -11.80 9.23 -27.19
CA PHE A 253 -12.17 8.56 -28.42
C PHE A 253 -11.75 7.08 -28.39
N SER A 254 -12.51 6.21 -29.06
CA SER A 254 -12.28 4.75 -29.08
C SER A 254 -10.79 4.40 -29.24
N LEU A 255 -10.24 3.80 -28.19
CA LEU A 255 -8.85 3.36 -28.13
C LEU A 255 -8.63 2.24 -29.16
N LYS A 256 -7.62 2.37 -30.02
CA LYS A 256 -7.24 1.33 -30.98
C LYS A 256 -6.02 0.58 -30.50
N ARG A 257 -5.86 -0.65 -30.99
CA ARG A 257 -4.67 -1.47 -30.69
C ARG A 257 -3.37 -0.79 -31.12
N SER A 258 -3.39 -0.03 -32.22
CA SER A 258 -2.24 0.78 -32.69
C SER A 258 -1.76 1.79 -31.65
N ASP A 259 -2.67 2.33 -30.85
CA ASP A 259 -2.38 3.44 -29.93
C ASP A 259 -1.60 2.94 -28.70
N VAL A 260 -1.79 1.66 -28.33
CA VAL A 260 -1.13 1.02 -27.18
C VAL A 260 0.07 0.17 -27.60
N GLN A 261 0.18 -0.24 -28.86
CA GLN A 261 1.15 -1.24 -29.32
C GLN A 261 2.60 -0.86 -28.97
N ASN A 262 3.02 0.37 -29.24
CA ASN A 262 4.38 0.83 -28.92
C ASN A 262 4.67 0.80 -27.41
N ALA A 263 3.68 1.16 -26.58
CA ALA A 263 3.81 1.08 -25.13
C ALA A 263 4.04 -0.38 -24.69
N LEU A 264 3.27 -1.32 -25.25
CA LEU A 264 3.38 -2.74 -24.95
C LEU A 264 4.73 -3.32 -25.38
N GLU A 265 5.24 -2.95 -26.56
CA GLU A 265 6.56 -3.38 -27.07
C GLU A 265 7.70 -2.88 -26.20
N LYS A 266 7.61 -1.64 -25.72
CA LYS A 266 8.56 -1.09 -24.75
C LYS A 266 8.42 -1.69 -23.36
N GLY A 267 7.36 -2.45 -23.09
CA GLY A 267 7.06 -3.07 -21.80
C GLY A 267 6.39 -2.14 -20.78
N ILE A 268 5.86 -0.99 -21.22
CA ILE A 268 5.12 -0.04 -20.39
C ILE A 268 3.77 -0.66 -19.98
N PHE A 269 3.35 -0.42 -18.74
CA PHE A 269 2.08 -0.90 -18.21
C PHE A 269 0.99 0.16 -18.31
N PHE A 270 -0.26 -0.27 -18.40
CA PHE A 270 -1.42 0.61 -18.32
C PHE A 270 -2.09 0.45 -16.97
N GLU A 271 -2.77 1.49 -16.51
CA GLU A 271 -3.47 1.44 -15.22
C GLU A 271 -4.89 1.99 -15.31
N ILE A 272 -5.79 1.27 -14.66
CA ILE A 272 -7.14 1.72 -14.31
C ILE A 272 -7.13 2.04 -12.83
N SER A 273 -7.27 3.32 -12.50
CA SER A 273 -7.49 3.75 -11.13
C SER A 273 -8.98 3.86 -10.86
N SER A 274 -9.44 3.22 -9.79
CA SER A 274 -10.82 3.30 -9.33
C SER A 274 -11.22 4.74 -9.05
N LEU A 275 -12.50 5.04 -9.31
CA LEU A 275 -13.04 6.35 -9.03
C LEU A 275 -13.64 6.38 -7.64
N ASN A 276 -12.80 6.76 -6.70
CA ASN A 276 -13.27 6.95 -5.33
C ASN A 276 -13.84 8.37 -5.11
N SER A 277 -13.92 9.19 -6.16
CA SER A 277 -14.38 10.58 -6.08
C SER A 277 -15.21 11.02 -7.31
N ILE A 278 -16.15 10.20 -7.78
CA ILE A 278 -17.16 10.70 -8.73
C ILE A 278 -18.27 11.41 -7.96
N SER A 279 -18.49 12.67 -8.30
CA SER A 279 -19.60 13.49 -7.80
C SER A 279 -20.77 13.59 -8.77
N GLU A 280 -20.60 13.21 -10.03
CA GLU A 280 -21.54 13.46 -11.13
C GLU A 280 -21.85 12.19 -11.92
N ASP A 281 -23.13 11.95 -12.22
CA ASP A 281 -23.60 10.75 -12.93
C ASP A 281 -22.93 10.56 -14.30
N MET A 282 -22.63 11.65 -15.01
CA MET A 282 -21.95 11.61 -16.30
C MET A 282 -20.54 11.02 -16.22
N GLN A 283 -19.84 11.18 -15.10
CA GLN A 283 -18.50 10.65 -14.94
C GLN A 283 -18.52 9.13 -14.72
N TYR A 284 -19.59 8.56 -14.13
CA TYR A 284 -19.78 7.10 -14.06
C TYR A 284 -19.99 6.50 -15.45
N TYR A 285 -20.75 7.18 -16.30
CA TYR A 285 -20.93 6.78 -17.69
C TYR A 285 -19.61 6.75 -18.45
N TYR A 286 -18.84 7.86 -18.40
CA TYR A 286 -17.53 7.92 -19.06
C TYR A 286 -16.55 6.90 -18.50
N PHE A 287 -16.49 6.72 -17.18
CA PHE A 287 -15.65 5.69 -16.58
C PHE A 287 -15.97 4.31 -17.13
N SER A 288 -17.26 3.94 -17.13
CA SER A 288 -17.68 2.60 -17.55
C SER A 288 -17.32 2.35 -19.02
N LEU A 289 -17.52 3.35 -19.89
CA LEU A 289 -17.17 3.27 -21.31
C LEU A 289 -15.64 3.17 -21.51
N ASN A 290 -14.89 3.99 -20.79
CA ASN A 290 -13.43 4.02 -20.86
C ASN A 290 -12.78 2.72 -20.35
N VAL A 291 -13.28 2.17 -19.25
CA VAL A 291 -12.81 0.89 -18.69
C VAL A 291 -13.06 -0.25 -19.67
N ASN A 292 -14.25 -0.33 -20.27
CA ASN A 292 -14.53 -1.34 -21.29
C ASN A 292 -13.60 -1.22 -22.51
N ASN A 293 -13.29 0.01 -22.94
CA ASN A 293 -12.32 0.24 -24.01
C ASN A 293 -10.91 -0.23 -23.62
N LEU A 294 -10.47 0.03 -22.38
CA LEU A 294 -9.16 -0.42 -21.91
C LEU A 294 -9.09 -1.94 -21.80
N LEU A 295 -10.11 -2.58 -21.21
CA LEU A 295 -10.17 -4.04 -21.04
C LEU A 295 -10.22 -4.80 -22.37
N SER A 296 -10.81 -4.21 -23.42
CA SER A 296 -10.89 -4.84 -24.74
C SER A 296 -9.61 -4.70 -25.58
N ILE A 297 -8.79 -3.69 -25.31
CA ILE A 297 -7.62 -3.36 -26.14
C ILE A 297 -6.30 -3.71 -25.44
N VAL A 298 -6.18 -3.41 -24.15
CA VAL A 298 -4.97 -3.62 -23.36
C VAL A 298 -4.93 -5.06 -22.84
N PRO A 299 -3.86 -5.82 -23.10
CA PRO A 299 -3.68 -7.14 -22.51
C PRO A 299 -3.70 -7.09 -20.97
N LEU A 300 -4.44 -7.99 -20.33
CA LEU A 300 -4.60 -8.02 -18.87
C LEU A 300 -3.28 -8.23 -18.12
N ASN A 301 -2.31 -8.93 -18.72
CA ASN A 301 -0.97 -9.08 -18.16
C ASN A 301 -0.11 -7.79 -18.21
N ARG A 302 -0.65 -6.71 -18.78
CA ARG A 302 -0.06 -5.37 -18.84
C ARG A 302 -0.98 -4.31 -18.23
N LEU A 303 -2.08 -4.73 -17.60
CA LEU A 303 -3.06 -3.85 -17.00
C LEU A 303 -3.01 -3.93 -15.48
N ILE A 304 -2.80 -2.79 -14.84
CA ILE A 304 -2.82 -2.61 -13.40
C ILE A 304 -4.19 -2.07 -13.01
N VAL A 305 -4.75 -2.60 -11.94
CA VAL A 305 -5.95 -2.03 -11.33
C VAL A 305 -5.57 -1.52 -9.94
N SER A 306 -5.86 -0.26 -9.66
CA SER A 306 -5.47 0.40 -8.41
C SER A 306 -6.61 1.23 -7.82
N SER A 307 -6.53 1.56 -6.53
CA SER A 307 -7.62 2.26 -5.85
C SER A 307 -7.67 3.74 -6.22
N GLY A 308 -6.53 4.41 -6.39
CA GLY A 308 -6.49 5.84 -6.65
C GLY A 308 -6.95 6.70 -5.46
N SER A 309 -7.05 6.12 -4.25
CA SER A 309 -7.65 6.75 -3.08
C SER A 309 -6.92 8.03 -2.63
N ILE A 310 -7.71 9.03 -2.26
CA ILE A 310 -7.27 10.31 -1.67
C ILE A 310 -7.59 10.36 -0.17
N LYS A 311 -8.61 9.61 0.26
CA LYS A 311 -9.07 9.54 1.66
C LYS A 311 -9.02 8.12 2.20
N GLU A 312 -8.85 7.97 3.51
CA GLU A 312 -8.85 6.65 4.17
C GLU A 312 -10.14 5.86 3.94
N SER A 313 -11.29 6.54 3.89
CA SER A 313 -12.60 5.94 3.63
C SER A 313 -12.73 5.35 2.22
N GLU A 314 -11.86 5.74 1.30
CA GLU A 314 -11.85 5.30 -0.09
C GLU A 314 -10.99 4.04 -0.29
N VAL A 315 -10.18 3.66 0.70
CA VAL A 315 -9.37 2.44 0.65
C VAL A 315 -10.25 1.22 0.88
N ILE A 316 -10.46 0.47 -0.19
CA ILE A 316 -11.29 -0.74 -0.18
C ILE A 316 -10.40 -1.97 -0.01
N GLU A 317 -10.86 -2.95 0.77
CA GLU A 317 -10.18 -4.24 0.91
C GLU A 317 -10.05 -4.96 -0.43
N PRO A 318 -8.92 -5.65 -0.70
CA PRO A 318 -8.65 -6.18 -2.03
C PRO A 318 -9.71 -7.11 -2.62
N LEU A 319 -10.34 -7.96 -1.80
CA LEU A 319 -11.41 -8.85 -2.27
C LEU A 319 -12.68 -8.09 -2.64
N HIS A 320 -13.04 -7.06 -1.86
CA HIS A 320 -14.14 -6.16 -2.19
C HIS A 320 -13.82 -5.32 -3.42
N PHE A 321 -12.57 -4.91 -3.56
CA PHE A 321 -12.07 -4.16 -4.70
C PHE A 321 -12.19 -4.95 -6.01
N LEU A 322 -11.83 -6.25 -6.00
CA LEU A 322 -12.03 -7.15 -7.14
C LEU A 322 -13.50 -7.22 -7.57
N ARG A 323 -14.45 -7.20 -6.61
CA ARG A 323 -15.88 -7.31 -6.91
C ARG A 323 -16.40 -6.16 -7.76
N LEU A 324 -15.80 -4.98 -7.67
CA LEU A 324 -16.18 -3.82 -8.48
C LEU A 324 -15.98 -4.06 -9.98
N PHE A 325 -15.03 -4.92 -10.34
CA PHE A 325 -14.68 -5.16 -11.73
C PHE A 325 -15.42 -6.34 -12.36
N PHE A 326 -16.16 -7.14 -11.58
CA PHE A 326 -16.92 -8.28 -12.12
C PHE A 326 -18.06 -7.88 -13.06
N ASN A 327 -18.57 -6.66 -12.93
CA ASN A 327 -19.63 -6.17 -13.80
C ASN A 327 -19.12 -5.78 -15.20
N PHE A 328 -17.80 -5.72 -15.39
CA PHE A 328 -17.19 -5.54 -16.71
C PHE A 328 -16.99 -6.92 -17.35
N ASN A 329 -17.95 -7.29 -18.19
CA ASN A 329 -18.00 -8.61 -18.83
C ASN A 329 -16.72 -8.94 -19.60
N SER A 330 -16.26 -10.20 -19.49
CA SER A 330 -15.13 -10.89 -20.17
C SER A 330 -13.88 -11.22 -19.34
N LEU A 331 -13.79 -10.82 -18.06
CA LEU A 331 -12.61 -11.09 -17.23
C LEU A 331 -12.73 -12.37 -16.41
N SER A 332 -11.72 -13.24 -16.47
CA SER A 332 -11.61 -14.35 -15.53
C SER A 332 -11.15 -13.85 -14.14
N TYR A 333 -11.57 -14.55 -13.08
CA TYR A 333 -11.13 -14.23 -11.71
C TYR A 333 -9.59 -14.24 -11.57
N LYS A 334 -8.94 -15.18 -12.28
CA LYS A 334 -7.49 -15.32 -12.29
C LYS A 334 -6.81 -14.09 -12.90
N ASP A 335 -7.32 -13.59 -14.02
CA ASP A 335 -6.72 -12.45 -14.70
C ASP A 335 -6.90 -11.17 -13.88
N LEU A 336 -8.08 -10.98 -13.29
CA LEU A 336 -8.35 -9.83 -12.44
C LEU A 336 -7.50 -9.83 -11.17
N ILE A 337 -7.31 -11.00 -10.52
CA ILE A 337 -6.33 -11.13 -9.43
C ILE A 337 -4.92 -10.77 -9.93
N GLY A 338 -4.55 -11.22 -11.13
CA GLY A 338 -3.26 -10.88 -11.74
C GLY A 338 -3.04 -9.36 -11.84
N CYS A 339 -4.07 -8.62 -12.23
CA CYS A 339 -4.04 -7.16 -12.38
C CYS A 339 -3.75 -6.39 -11.07
N ILE A 340 -4.00 -7.00 -9.91
CA ILE A 340 -3.73 -6.40 -8.57
C ILE A 340 -2.62 -7.12 -7.79
N THR A 341 -1.97 -8.13 -8.39
CA THR A 341 -0.91 -8.92 -7.76
C THR A 341 0.33 -9.03 -8.65
N THR A 342 0.32 -9.93 -9.64
CA THR A 342 1.50 -10.27 -10.45
C THR A 342 1.87 -9.20 -11.46
N VAL A 343 0.89 -8.50 -12.04
CA VAL A 343 1.13 -7.44 -13.02
C VAL A 343 1.78 -6.20 -12.38
N PRO A 344 1.29 -5.69 -11.23
CA PRO A 344 2.00 -4.66 -10.47
C PRO A 344 3.44 -5.07 -10.11
N LEU A 345 3.68 -6.33 -9.72
CA LEU A 345 5.03 -6.82 -9.45
C LEU A 345 5.94 -6.76 -10.67
N ALA A 346 5.45 -7.17 -11.84
CA ALA A 346 6.19 -7.06 -13.10
C ALA A 346 6.49 -5.60 -13.49
N CYS A 347 5.56 -4.69 -13.19
CA CYS A 347 5.77 -3.25 -13.37
C CYS A 347 6.87 -2.71 -12.45
N ILE A 348 6.90 -3.14 -11.19
CA ILE A 348 7.95 -2.77 -10.24
C ILE A 348 9.31 -3.28 -10.71
N GLN A 349 9.38 -4.52 -11.21
CA GLN A 349 10.61 -5.09 -11.78
C GLN A 349 11.14 -4.26 -12.95
N ARG A 350 10.26 -3.88 -13.88
CA ARG A 350 10.60 -2.96 -14.98
C ARG A 350 11.18 -1.65 -14.45
N ALA A 351 10.51 -1.04 -13.48
CA ALA A 351 10.91 0.26 -12.96
C ALA A 351 12.28 0.20 -12.27
N SER A 352 12.61 -0.92 -11.64
CA SER A 352 13.95 -1.18 -11.11
C SER A 352 15.01 -1.18 -12.23
N VAL A 353 14.73 -1.85 -13.35
CA VAL A 353 15.61 -1.84 -14.53
C VAL A 353 15.84 -0.42 -15.05
N ARG A 354 14.77 0.40 -15.14
CA ARG A 354 14.87 1.83 -15.49
C ARG A 354 15.79 2.59 -14.53
N LYS A 355 15.62 2.42 -13.21
CA LYS A 355 16.46 3.09 -12.20
C LYS A 355 17.93 2.69 -12.30
N SER A 356 18.20 1.43 -12.63
CA SER A 356 19.56 0.92 -12.89
C SER A 356 20.15 1.31 -14.26
N LEU A 357 19.58 2.31 -14.94
CA LEU A 357 20.00 2.77 -16.27
C LEU A 357 20.01 1.64 -17.32
N ASN A 358 19.03 0.73 -17.24
CA ASN A 358 18.87 -0.43 -18.12
C ASN A 358 20.02 -1.46 -18.06
N THR A 359 20.80 -1.45 -16.98
CA THR A 359 21.72 -2.57 -16.69
C THR A 359 20.98 -3.61 -15.85
N ALA A 360 20.89 -4.85 -16.34
CA ALA A 360 20.25 -5.91 -15.58
C ALA A 360 21.08 -6.21 -14.32
N VAL A 361 20.57 -5.83 -13.15
CA VAL A 361 21.20 -6.15 -11.87
C VAL A 361 20.68 -7.50 -11.42
N PHE A 362 21.44 -8.56 -11.71
CA PHE A 362 21.22 -9.87 -11.12
C PHE A 362 21.95 -9.92 -9.78
N TYR A 363 21.21 -10.02 -8.67
CA TYR A 363 21.81 -10.37 -7.39
C TYR A 363 22.12 -11.88 -7.37
N LYS A 364 23.28 -12.23 -6.82
CA LYS A 364 23.77 -13.62 -6.72
C LYS A 364 23.36 -14.25 -5.40
#